data_AF-A0A1C5Z4D5-F1
#
_entry.id   AF-A0A1C5Z4D5-F1
#
_cell.length_a   1.000
_cell.length_b   1.000
_cell.length_c   1.000
_cell.angle_alpha   90.00
_cell.angle_beta   90.00
_cell.angle_gamma   90.00
#
_symmetry.space_group_name_H-M   'P 1'
#
loop_
_entity.id
_entity.type
_entity.pdbx_description
1 polymer ?
#
loop_
_entity_poly.entity_id
_entity_poly.type
_entity_poly.pdbx_seq_one_letter_code
_entity_poly.pdbx_strand_id
1 'polypeptide(L)'
;MKNLCLLSFYWVVVLLLSSCTKDLLYNYEEKLPQTRAVTNGDYYSLGVTYDITMDYLDNDAAKYPVIDIKAFLADNKNSYIENNTTEGYSITYSGATAEDFSKEIKTKNSISYGGSGGGDTFSLSGSVKFTSELDQQYSYSTKYSFARGDAIKRVKRVSLNATATMLRNYLYPEFIRDLKTKTPDQFVAWYGTHVLLDVTLGGRLQFNYRSVIDERTSKSDMKKTVESGLKFAMGKYGADIKQEFMTNEIITWSKKNTSWKTWVKYSGGESSGTRTNYDSESGYLVTSFDIDAWEKSVNKENAGIVGINWEKTYPIYELIADATKREEIRLAVNRYIESQKIEILELEPLYNIYNRKTGNNFNVAGYDLKNYWLYVEKDGTYRECESFLGYVLKNKQLQTEPLYNINNKKSGNTFTAIGDTEKNIWLHQAADHEYRECESQIGYAYTKEMPNTIPLFRIHNKKSNNTFSVAGITDKYYWLYQASDHENREDDGQTGYIYPAQ
;
A
#
# COMPACT_ATOMS: atom_id res chain seq x y z
N MET A 1 -6.78 -10.38 74.17
CA MET A 1 -5.92 -11.48 74.69
C MET A 1 -5.98 -12.63 73.69
N LYS A 2 -4.81 -12.97 73.12
CA LYS A 2 -4.36 -14.28 72.58
C LYS A 2 -5.25 -14.99 71.53
N ASN A 3 -4.76 -15.63 70.47
CA ASN A 3 -3.50 -15.65 69.70
C ASN A 3 -3.74 -16.72 68.60
N LEU A 4 -3.16 -16.51 67.42
CA LEU A 4 -2.59 -17.50 66.47
C LEU A 4 -3.44 -18.66 65.90
N CYS A 5 -3.55 -18.71 64.57
CA CYS A 5 -2.83 -19.65 63.66
C CYS A 5 -3.43 -19.50 62.23
N LEU A 6 -2.73 -18.93 61.24
CA LEU A 6 -1.72 -19.51 60.34
C LEU A 6 -2.25 -20.53 59.31
N LEU A 7 -1.78 -20.33 58.06
CA LEU A 7 -1.92 -21.13 56.83
C LEU A 7 -3.25 -20.98 56.09
N SER A 8 -3.31 -20.71 54.79
CA SER A 8 -2.31 -20.60 53.71
C SER A 8 -3.11 -20.24 52.45
N PHE A 9 -2.61 -19.34 51.59
CA PHE A 9 -2.52 -19.56 50.15
C PHE A 9 -1.93 -18.30 49.49
N TYR A 10 -0.74 -18.50 48.92
CA TYR A 10 -0.10 -17.65 47.93
C TYR A 10 -1.10 -17.20 46.86
N TRP A 11 -1.15 -15.91 46.53
CA TRP A 11 -1.25 -15.37 45.16
C TRP A 11 -0.83 -13.89 45.22
N VAL A 12 0.45 -13.65 44.94
CA VAL A 12 0.97 -12.30 44.65
C VAL A 12 0.43 -11.92 43.27
N VAL A 13 -0.62 -11.11 43.23
CA VAL A 13 -1.07 -10.43 42.01
C VAL A 13 -0.18 -9.20 41.83
N VAL A 14 0.92 -9.37 41.09
CA VAL A 14 1.62 -8.24 40.47
C VAL A 14 0.78 -7.80 39.28
N LEU A 15 -0.07 -6.79 39.47
CA LEU A 15 -0.67 -6.05 38.36
C LEU A 15 0.42 -5.18 37.72
N LEU A 16 1.01 -5.71 36.65
CA LEU A 16 1.77 -4.94 35.66
C LEU A 16 0.79 -3.97 34.97
N LEU A 17 0.71 -2.74 35.47
CA LEU A 17 0.19 -1.61 34.71
C LEU A 17 1.29 -1.15 33.74
N SER A 18 1.49 -1.89 32.65
CA SER A 18 2.13 -1.35 31.46
C SER A 18 1.08 -0.55 30.68
N SER A 19 0.83 0.67 31.13
CA SER A 19 0.11 1.67 30.32
C SER A 19 0.97 1.99 29.12
N CYS A 20 0.52 1.55 27.96
CA CYS A 20 1.11 1.85 26.66
C CYS A 20 0.85 3.32 26.33
N THR A 21 1.76 4.23 26.70
CA THR A 21 1.76 5.59 26.15
C THR A 21 2.36 5.55 24.75
N LYS A 22 1.56 5.10 23.78
CA LYS A 22 1.67 5.60 22.41
C LYS A 22 0.82 6.86 22.38
N ASP A 23 1.45 8.03 22.52
CA ASP A 23 0.98 9.33 22.05
C ASP A 23 1.91 10.43 22.58
N LEU A 24 3.11 10.49 22.00
CA LEU A 24 3.92 11.70 21.96
C LEU A 24 4.43 11.88 20.53
N LEU A 25 3.49 11.98 19.60
CA LEU A 25 3.77 12.58 18.29
C LEU A 25 3.71 14.09 18.49
N TYR A 26 4.88 14.72 18.42
CA TYR A 26 5.03 16.16 18.43
C TYR A 26 4.28 16.74 17.23
N ASN A 27 3.14 17.36 17.47
CA ASN A 27 2.45 18.21 16.49
C ASN A 27 3.32 19.46 16.26
N TYR A 28 3.90 19.56 15.07
CA TYR A 28 4.38 20.83 14.54
C TYR A 28 3.42 21.25 13.42
N GLU A 29 2.51 22.17 13.73
CA GLU A 29 1.67 22.83 12.73
C GLU A 29 2.36 24.06 12.13
N GLU A 30 2.21 24.12 10.82
CA GLU A 30 2.33 25.21 9.85
C GLU A 30 3.64 26.01 9.71
N LYS A 31 4.35 25.72 8.61
CA LYS A 31 4.98 26.74 7.77
C LYS A 31 4.42 26.62 6.35
N LEU A 32 3.88 27.73 5.84
CA LEU A 32 3.63 27.98 4.41
C LEU A 32 4.86 27.59 3.56
N PRO A 33 4.68 27.16 2.29
CA PRO A 33 5.68 26.40 1.55
C PRO A 33 6.93 27.23 1.31
N GLN A 34 7.97 27.01 2.12
CA GLN A 34 9.31 27.13 1.59
C GLN A 34 9.43 26.04 0.53
N THR A 35 9.83 26.41 -0.68
CA THR A 35 10.40 25.49 -1.65
C THR A 35 11.59 24.79 -0.98
N ARG A 36 11.33 23.71 -0.24
CA ARG A 36 12.33 22.74 0.24
C ARG A 36 12.89 21.94 -0.95
N ALA A 37 13.13 22.61 -2.07
CA ALA A 37 13.42 21.98 -3.34
C ALA A 37 14.78 21.25 -3.27
N VAL A 38 15.68 21.70 -2.40
CA VAL A 38 17.00 21.13 -2.23
C VAL A 38 17.47 21.32 -0.77
N THR A 39 17.84 20.24 -0.10
CA THR A 39 18.64 20.30 1.14
C THR A 39 20.10 20.46 0.73
N ASN A 40 20.90 21.38 1.30
CA ASN A 40 22.23 21.77 0.78
C ASN A 40 22.19 22.47 -0.59
N GLY A 41 21.64 23.70 -0.61
CA GLY A 41 21.42 24.49 -1.84
C GLY A 41 22.68 24.70 -2.69
N ASP A 42 23.84 24.88 -2.07
CA ASP A 42 25.11 25.15 -2.77
C ASP A 42 25.59 23.95 -3.62
N TYR A 43 25.18 22.73 -3.24
CA TYR A 43 25.58 21.49 -3.91
C TYR A 43 24.40 20.59 -4.26
N TYR A 44 23.21 21.17 -4.38
CA TYR A 44 22.02 20.50 -4.88
C TYR A 44 21.67 19.14 -4.24
N SER A 45 21.77 19.02 -2.91
CA SER A 45 21.55 17.78 -2.15
C SER A 45 22.63 16.70 -2.32
N LEU A 46 23.75 16.99 -2.96
CA LEU A 46 24.93 16.13 -2.83
C LEU A 46 25.43 16.13 -1.37
N GLY A 47 25.92 14.98 -0.93
CA GLY A 47 26.41 14.79 0.44
C GLY A 47 25.32 14.85 1.51
N VAL A 48 24.05 14.84 1.10
CA VAL A 48 22.88 14.77 1.99
C VAL A 48 22.46 13.33 2.17
N THR A 49 22.08 12.96 3.39
CA THR A 49 21.55 11.63 3.68
C THR A 49 20.11 11.47 3.19
N TYR A 50 19.71 10.24 2.89
CA TYR A 50 18.43 9.90 2.31
C TYR A 50 17.81 8.68 3.00
N ASP A 51 16.53 8.77 3.33
CA ASP A 51 15.75 7.65 3.85
C ASP A 51 15.00 6.95 2.72
N ILE A 52 15.52 5.79 2.32
CA ILE A 52 14.94 4.96 1.25
C ILE A 52 13.56 4.39 1.57
N THR A 53 13.12 4.45 2.83
CA THR A 53 11.84 3.86 3.27
C THR A 53 10.64 4.77 3.06
N MET A 54 10.89 6.05 2.79
CA MET A 54 9.89 7.08 2.52
C MET A 54 9.36 7.03 1.07
N ASP A 55 8.46 7.95 0.71
CA ASP A 55 8.01 8.08 -0.68
C ASP A 55 9.21 8.40 -1.59
N TYR A 56 9.31 7.67 -2.70
CA TYR A 56 10.44 7.76 -3.60
C TYR A 56 10.56 9.17 -4.18
N LEU A 57 11.76 9.74 -4.05
CA LEU A 57 12.10 11.11 -4.43
C LEU A 57 11.24 12.16 -3.71
N ASP A 58 10.74 11.86 -2.50
CA ASP A 58 10.14 12.86 -1.63
C ASP A 58 11.20 13.83 -1.08
N ASN A 59 10.81 15.09 -0.88
CA ASN A 59 11.73 16.11 -0.37
C ASN A 59 12.14 15.83 1.09
N ASP A 60 11.23 15.29 1.91
CA ASP A 60 11.49 14.96 3.31
C ASP A 60 12.24 13.63 3.47
N ALA A 61 12.39 12.85 2.39
CA ALA A 61 13.28 11.70 2.36
C ALA A 61 14.76 12.12 2.35
N ALA A 62 15.10 13.30 1.80
CA ALA A 62 16.42 13.90 1.96
C ALA A 62 16.52 14.58 3.33
N LYS A 63 17.40 14.07 4.20
CA LYS A 63 17.47 14.47 5.62
C LYS A 63 18.48 15.58 5.85
N TYR A 64 19.76 15.26 6.08
CA TYR A 64 20.76 16.23 6.53
C TYR A 64 22.02 16.20 5.67
N PRO A 65 22.68 17.34 5.41
CA PRO A 65 24.02 17.35 4.85
C PRO A 65 24.99 16.74 5.87
N VAL A 66 25.78 15.76 5.43
CA VAL A 66 26.77 15.08 6.29
C VAL A 66 28.19 15.15 5.74
N ILE A 67 28.36 15.62 4.50
CA ILE A 67 29.66 15.77 3.85
C ILE A 67 29.94 17.26 3.60
N ASP A 68 31.09 17.74 4.06
CA ASP A 68 31.68 19.02 3.68
C ASP A 68 32.27 18.91 2.27
N ILE A 69 31.41 19.14 1.27
CA ILE A 69 31.79 19.07 -0.14
C ILE A 69 32.82 20.15 -0.49
N LYS A 70 32.76 21.31 0.16
CA LYS A 70 33.71 22.39 -0.11
C LYS A 70 35.12 21.99 0.27
N ALA A 71 35.29 21.43 1.47
CA ALA A 71 36.57 20.90 1.91
C ALA A 71 37.04 19.73 1.02
N PHE A 72 36.12 18.80 0.68
CA PHE A 72 36.44 17.69 -0.21
C PHE A 72 36.97 18.15 -1.58
N LEU A 73 36.34 19.16 -2.19
CA LEU A 73 36.72 19.68 -3.51
C LEU A 73 38.00 20.54 -3.47
N ALA A 74 38.40 21.08 -2.31
CA ALA A 74 39.69 21.75 -2.18
C ALA A 74 40.84 20.79 -2.48
N ASP A 75 40.71 19.55 -2.01
CA ASP A 75 41.70 18.47 -2.19
C ASP A 75 41.43 17.63 -3.46
N ASN A 76 40.17 17.59 -3.94
CA ASN A 76 39.72 16.76 -5.07
C ASN A 76 39.02 17.60 -6.15
N LYS A 77 39.72 18.59 -6.70
CA LYS A 77 39.16 19.66 -7.56
C LYS A 77 38.32 19.17 -8.76
N ASN A 78 38.64 18.00 -9.31
CA ASN A 78 37.98 17.45 -10.51
C ASN A 78 36.88 16.42 -10.18
N SER A 79 36.51 16.25 -8.90
CA SER A 79 35.51 15.27 -8.50
C SER A 79 34.07 15.74 -8.65
N TYR A 80 33.82 17.05 -8.81
CA TYR A 80 32.47 17.57 -9.07
C TYR A 80 32.18 17.57 -10.57
N ILE A 81 31.09 16.91 -10.95
CA ILE A 81 30.63 16.79 -12.33
C ILE A 81 29.25 17.45 -12.43
N GLU A 82 29.11 18.39 -13.36
CA GLU A 82 27.85 19.07 -13.65
C GLU A 82 27.48 18.89 -15.12
N ASN A 83 26.24 18.46 -15.36
CA ASN A 83 25.65 18.32 -16.67
C ASN A 83 24.34 19.11 -16.75
N ASN A 84 24.38 20.25 -17.43
CA ASN A 84 23.23 21.12 -17.65
C ASN A 84 22.50 20.68 -18.92
N THR A 85 21.45 19.90 -18.74
CA THR A 85 20.64 19.37 -19.85
C THR A 85 19.18 19.58 -19.53
N THR A 86 18.44 20.12 -20.49
CA THR A 86 17.00 20.31 -20.38
C THR A 86 16.28 19.23 -21.17
N GLU A 87 15.47 18.42 -20.50
CA GLU A 87 14.74 17.30 -21.11
C GLU A 87 13.40 17.10 -20.41
N GLY A 88 12.33 16.88 -21.19
CA GLY A 88 11.00 16.54 -20.70
C GLY A 88 10.67 15.07 -20.97
N TYR A 89 10.20 14.35 -19.97
CA TYR A 89 9.77 12.95 -20.12
C TYR A 89 8.79 12.53 -19.03
N SER A 90 8.10 11.40 -19.25
CA SER A 90 7.25 10.76 -18.25
C SER A 90 7.75 9.37 -17.90
N ILE A 91 7.59 8.96 -16.65
CA ILE A 91 7.87 7.60 -16.18
C ILE A 91 6.68 7.08 -15.37
N THR A 92 6.34 5.80 -15.53
CA THR A 92 5.24 5.13 -14.82
C THR A 92 5.72 3.91 -14.03
N TYR A 93 5.04 3.64 -12.92
CA TYR A 93 5.19 2.47 -12.07
C TYR A 93 3.79 1.92 -11.75
N SER A 94 3.58 0.61 -11.75
CA SER A 94 2.27 -0.02 -11.62
C SER A 94 2.33 -1.43 -11.01
N GLY A 95 1.47 -1.70 -10.03
CA GLY A 95 1.40 -3.00 -9.37
C GLY A 95 -0.04 -3.46 -9.20
N ALA A 96 -0.27 -4.75 -9.43
CA ALA A 96 -1.54 -5.39 -9.07
C ALA A 96 -1.81 -5.29 -7.57
N THR A 97 -0.75 -5.25 -6.76
CA THR A 97 -0.77 -5.06 -5.31
C THR A 97 0.24 -3.97 -4.91
N ALA A 98 0.16 -3.50 -3.66
CA ALA A 98 1.13 -2.56 -3.09
C ALA A 98 2.58 -3.13 -3.10
N GLU A 99 2.74 -4.44 -2.91
CA GLU A 99 4.04 -5.11 -2.97
C GLU A 99 4.60 -5.11 -4.40
N ASP A 100 3.78 -5.49 -5.39
CA ASP A 100 4.17 -5.49 -6.81
C ASP A 100 4.58 -4.08 -7.28
N PHE A 101 3.85 -3.05 -6.82
CA PHE A 101 4.13 -1.65 -7.11
C PHE A 101 5.46 -1.18 -6.51
N SER A 102 5.70 -1.49 -5.23
CA SER A 102 6.95 -1.16 -4.54
C SER A 102 8.15 -1.84 -5.22
N LYS A 103 7.99 -3.11 -5.63
CA LYS A 103 9.01 -3.85 -6.40
C LYS A 103 9.28 -3.22 -7.77
N GLU A 104 8.27 -2.67 -8.43
CA GLU A 104 8.49 -2.00 -9.72
C GLU A 104 9.29 -0.70 -9.56
N ILE A 105 8.99 0.14 -8.57
CA ILE A 105 9.79 1.36 -8.31
C ILE A 105 11.25 0.98 -8.05
N LYS A 106 11.48 -0.05 -7.21
CA LYS A 106 12.83 -0.56 -6.95
C LYS A 106 13.55 -0.95 -8.23
N THR A 107 12.94 -1.84 -9.01
CA THR A 107 13.57 -2.46 -10.19
C THR A 107 13.82 -1.44 -11.30
N LYS A 108 12.84 -0.57 -11.62
CA LYS A 108 13.00 0.44 -12.67
C LYS A 108 14.05 1.51 -12.35
N ASN A 109 14.33 1.75 -11.08
CA ASN A 109 15.33 2.73 -10.65
C ASN A 109 16.66 2.09 -10.19
N SER A 110 16.83 0.78 -10.36
CA SER A 110 18.01 0.03 -9.89
C SER A 110 18.35 0.32 -8.42
N ILE A 111 17.32 0.47 -7.57
CA ILE A 111 17.54 0.75 -6.16
C ILE A 111 18.12 -0.49 -5.51
N SER A 112 19.37 -0.40 -5.09
CA SER A 112 20.09 -1.49 -4.43
C SER A 112 20.42 -1.12 -2.99
N TYR A 113 20.35 -2.13 -2.14
CA TYR A 113 20.94 -2.09 -0.81
C TYR A 113 22.41 -2.46 -0.95
N GLY A 114 23.29 -1.48 -1.17
CA GLY A 114 24.72 -1.74 -1.41
C GLY A 114 25.37 -2.45 -0.22
N GLY A 115 25.97 -3.61 -0.45
CA GLY A 115 26.78 -4.30 0.56
C GLY A 115 26.80 -5.83 0.42
N SER A 116 27.99 -6.42 0.47
CA SER A 116 28.19 -7.87 0.53
C SER A 116 27.55 -8.42 1.80
N GLY A 117 26.37 -9.05 1.69
CA GLY A 117 25.71 -9.74 2.82
C GLY A 117 24.40 -9.13 3.34
N GLY A 118 23.85 -8.11 2.69
CA GLY A 118 22.47 -7.66 2.95
C GLY A 118 21.48 -8.44 2.10
N GLY A 119 20.57 -9.19 2.74
CA GLY A 119 19.45 -9.83 2.05
C GLY A 119 18.53 -8.81 1.38
N ASP A 120 17.48 -9.30 0.71
CA ASP A 120 16.49 -8.52 -0.05
C ASP A 120 15.55 -7.67 0.85
N THR A 121 16.09 -7.04 1.88
CA THR A 121 15.38 -6.26 2.90
C THR A 121 15.22 -4.80 2.45
N PHE A 122 14.53 -4.58 1.34
CA PHE A 122 14.19 -3.23 0.87
C PHE A 122 12.69 -2.97 1.04
N SER A 123 12.34 -1.83 1.64
CA SER A 123 10.97 -1.40 1.89
C SER A 123 10.78 0.00 1.30
N LEU A 124 9.89 0.15 0.31
CA LEU A 124 9.41 1.46 -0.20
C LEU A 124 8.02 1.79 0.35
N SER A 125 7.78 1.44 1.61
CA SER A 125 6.44 1.53 2.19
C SER A 125 5.87 2.95 2.19
N GLY A 126 6.72 3.97 2.29
CA GLY A 126 6.31 5.37 2.13
C GLY A 126 5.76 5.69 0.72
N SER A 127 6.20 4.97 -0.32
CA SER A 127 5.68 5.16 -1.68
C SER A 127 4.27 4.59 -1.85
N VAL A 128 3.82 3.72 -0.94
CA VAL A 128 2.43 3.24 -0.86
C VAL A 128 1.60 4.15 0.07
N LYS A 129 2.22 4.64 1.15
CA LYS A 129 1.62 5.50 2.18
C LYS A 129 1.86 7.00 1.95
N PHE A 130 1.87 7.44 0.70
CA PHE A 130 2.26 8.80 0.30
C PHE A 130 1.29 9.89 0.78
N THR A 131 0.18 9.52 1.42
CA THR A 131 -0.73 10.43 2.15
C THR A 131 -1.15 9.75 3.46
N SER A 132 -1.51 10.54 4.47
CA SER A 132 -2.01 10.03 5.74
C SER A 132 -3.31 9.20 5.62
N GLU A 133 -4.12 9.44 4.58
CA GLU A 133 -5.32 8.63 4.29
C GLU A 133 -4.96 7.16 3.98
N LEU A 134 -3.70 6.89 3.62
CA LEU A 134 -3.20 5.58 3.20
C LEU A 134 -2.39 4.86 4.27
N ASP A 135 -2.35 5.38 5.50
CA ASP A 135 -1.57 4.78 6.59
C ASP A 135 -2.20 3.51 7.17
N GLN A 136 -3.49 3.26 6.90
CA GLN A 136 -4.20 2.09 7.38
C GLN A 136 -3.93 0.85 6.52
N GLN A 137 -3.78 -0.31 7.17
CA GLN A 137 -3.51 -1.59 6.49
C GLN A 137 -4.50 -1.93 5.37
N TYR A 138 -5.77 -1.63 5.59
CA TYR A 138 -6.82 -1.83 4.59
C TYR A 138 -6.56 -1.02 3.31
N SER A 139 -6.05 0.21 3.44
CA SER A 139 -5.80 1.13 2.31
C SER A 139 -4.75 0.61 1.32
N TYR A 140 -3.93 -0.36 1.73
CA TYR A 140 -2.92 -1.03 0.90
C TYR A 140 -3.06 -2.57 0.87
N SER A 141 -4.26 -3.06 1.18
CA SER A 141 -4.63 -4.46 1.02
C SER A 141 -4.62 -4.91 -0.45
N THR A 142 -4.70 -6.22 -0.67
CA THR A 142 -4.83 -6.79 -2.03
C THR A 142 -6.19 -6.50 -2.70
N LYS A 143 -7.10 -5.75 -2.05
CA LYS A 143 -8.25 -5.13 -2.71
C LYS A 143 -7.78 -4.11 -3.76
N TYR A 144 -6.72 -3.36 -3.49
CA TYR A 144 -6.31 -2.22 -4.29
C TYR A 144 -5.11 -2.55 -5.20
N SER A 145 -5.13 -1.95 -6.39
CA SER A 145 -3.98 -1.84 -7.29
C SER A 145 -3.46 -0.41 -7.28
N PHE A 146 -2.15 -0.25 -7.55
CA PHE A 146 -1.44 1.01 -7.39
C PHE A 146 -0.68 1.37 -8.65
N ALA A 147 -0.64 2.64 -8.99
CA ALA A 147 0.24 3.17 -10.01
C ALA A 147 0.73 4.58 -9.65
N ARG A 148 1.90 4.94 -10.15
CA ARG A 148 2.46 6.29 -10.05
C ARG A 148 3.01 6.72 -11.39
N GLY A 149 2.73 7.95 -11.78
CA GLY A 149 3.25 8.57 -12.99
C GLY A 149 3.89 9.90 -12.67
N ASP A 150 5.12 10.09 -13.11
CA ASP A 150 5.86 11.33 -12.91
C ASP A 150 6.08 11.98 -14.28
N ALA A 151 5.50 13.17 -14.49
CA ALA A 151 5.86 14.06 -15.58
C ALA A 151 7.02 14.95 -15.13
N ILE A 152 8.16 14.87 -15.81
CA ILE A 152 9.44 15.40 -15.35
C ILE A 152 10.01 16.37 -16.36
N LYS A 153 10.47 17.53 -15.86
CA LYS A 153 11.32 18.48 -16.57
C LYS A 153 12.68 18.49 -15.91
N ARG A 154 13.67 17.81 -16.50
CA ARG A 154 15.06 17.90 -16.05
C ARG A 154 15.65 19.24 -16.46
N VAL A 155 16.47 19.84 -15.60
CA VAL A 155 17.26 21.05 -15.90
C VAL A 155 18.75 20.87 -15.62
N LYS A 156 19.12 19.97 -14.71
CA LYS A 156 20.51 19.76 -14.28
C LYS A 156 20.70 18.34 -13.73
N ARG A 157 21.92 17.81 -13.85
CA ARG A 157 22.40 16.66 -13.08
C ARG A 157 23.76 17.02 -12.49
N VAL A 158 23.94 16.69 -11.21
CA VAL A 158 25.21 16.88 -10.51
C VAL A 158 25.65 15.59 -9.86
N SER A 159 26.95 15.34 -9.83
CA SER A 159 27.51 14.18 -9.13
C SER A 159 28.90 14.43 -8.56
N LEU A 160 29.26 13.61 -7.57
CA LEU A 160 30.58 13.54 -6.97
C LEU A 160 31.25 12.21 -7.36
N ASN A 161 32.36 12.29 -8.07
CA ASN A 161 33.25 11.16 -8.27
C ASN A 161 34.10 10.94 -7.01
N ALA A 162 33.56 10.18 -6.07
CA ALA A 162 34.19 9.89 -4.80
C ALA A 162 33.88 8.46 -4.31
N THR A 163 34.84 7.88 -3.59
CA THR A 163 34.62 6.65 -2.82
C THR A 163 34.19 6.97 -1.40
N ALA A 164 33.47 6.06 -0.73
CA ALA A 164 33.13 6.23 0.69
C ALA A 164 34.38 6.52 1.55
N THR A 165 35.51 5.85 1.27
CA THR A 165 36.79 6.07 1.95
C THR A 165 37.30 7.50 1.82
N MET A 166 37.19 8.12 0.64
CA MET A 166 37.59 9.52 0.45
C MET A 166 36.70 10.46 1.29
N LEU A 167 35.39 10.19 1.32
CA LEU A 167 34.40 11.05 1.97
C LEU A 167 34.45 11.00 3.50
N ARG A 168 34.93 9.91 4.10
CA ARG A 168 35.08 9.75 5.57
C ARG A 168 35.88 10.88 6.23
N ASN A 169 36.79 11.50 5.50
CA ASN A 169 37.65 12.57 6.02
C ASN A 169 37.00 13.96 5.99
N TYR A 170 35.81 14.08 5.38
CA TYR A 170 35.12 15.35 5.17
C TYR A 170 33.71 15.31 5.75
N LEU A 171 33.51 14.57 6.85
CA LEU A 171 32.21 14.53 7.51
C LEU A 171 32.01 15.75 8.40
N TYR A 172 30.79 16.29 8.41
CA TYR A 172 30.46 17.39 9.32
C TYR A 172 30.59 16.96 10.79
N PRO A 173 31.09 17.84 11.69
CA PRO A 173 31.27 17.52 13.10
C PRO A 173 30.01 17.03 13.80
N GLU A 174 28.84 17.52 13.41
CA GLU A 174 27.53 17.14 13.96
C GLU A 174 27.22 15.66 13.71
N PHE A 175 27.51 15.15 12.50
CA PHE A 175 27.32 13.74 12.17
C PHE A 175 28.24 12.85 13.02
N ILE A 176 29.50 13.25 13.18
CA ILE A 176 30.49 12.53 14.01
C ILE A 176 30.08 12.57 15.50
N ARG A 177 29.62 13.72 16.00
CA ARG A 177 29.12 13.87 17.38
C ARG A 177 27.89 13.00 17.61
N ASP A 178 26.94 13.02 16.69
CA ASP A 178 25.69 12.29 16.83
C ASP A 178 25.91 10.77 16.73
N LEU A 179 26.87 10.33 15.92
CA LEU A 179 27.31 8.92 15.87
C LEU A 179 27.86 8.43 17.22
N LYS A 180 28.43 9.32 18.04
CA LYS A 180 28.96 9.00 19.38
C LYS A 180 27.91 9.09 20.47
N THR A 181 26.91 9.96 20.31
CA THR A 181 25.98 10.34 21.40
C THR A 181 24.60 9.71 21.29
N LYS A 182 24.16 9.33 20.08
CA LYS A 182 22.87 8.65 19.87
C LYS A 182 23.04 7.12 19.91
N THR A 183 21.95 6.42 20.22
CA THR A 183 21.90 4.98 19.97
C THR A 183 21.91 4.70 18.45
N PRO A 184 22.34 3.51 18.01
CA PRO A 184 22.31 3.14 16.60
C PRO A 184 20.94 3.35 15.93
N ASP A 185 19.85 2.95 16.61
CA ASP A 185 18.50 3.09 16.05
C ASP A 185 18.05 4.56 15.96
N GLN A 186 18.36 5.38 16.97
CA GLN A 186 18.08 6.82 16.93
C GLN A 186 18.89 7.53 15.84
N PHE A 187 20.14 7.13 15.63
CA PHE A 187 21.00 7.68 14.59
C PHE A 187 20.40 7.42 13.19
N VAL A 188 20.00 6.17 12.92
CA VAL A 188 19.39 5.78 11.65
C VAL A 188 18.05 6.47 11.43
N ALA A 189 17.17 6.52 12.45
CA ALA A 189 15.89 7.22 12.34
C ALA A 189 16.07 8.73 12.04
N TRP A 190 17.17 9.32 12.51
CA TRP A 190 17.46 10.74 12.29
C TRP A 190 18.06 11.02 10.91
N TYR A 191 19.06 10.24 10.51
CA TYR A 191 19.83 10.49 9.28
C TYR A 191 19.30 9.73 8.06
N GLY A 192 18.45 8.72 8.21
CA GLY A 192 18.06 7.84 7.10
C GLY A 192 19.09 6.74 6.87
N THR A 193 19.19 6.24 5.64
CA THR A 193 19.92 4.99 5.36
C THR A 193 21.03 5.12 4.33
N HIS A 194 20.98 6.12 3.43
CA HIS A 194 21.95 6.31 2.36
C HIS A 194 22.48 7.76 2.31
N VAL A 195 23.54 8.01 1.55
CA VAL A 195 24.01 9.35 1.18
C VAL A 195 23.97 9.54 -0.34
N LEU A 196 23.51 10.70 -0.78
CA LEU A 196 23.34 11.04 -2.19
C LEU A 196 24.64 11.62 -2.77
N LEU A 197 25.11 11.06 -3.89
CA LEU A 197 26.28 11.57 -4.62
C LEU A 197 26.04 11.77 -6.11
N ASP A 198 24.85 11.50 -6.62
CA ASP A 198 24.50 11.68 -8.02
C ASP A 198 22.99 11.86 -8.13
N VAL A 199 22.59 13.10 -8.40
CA VAL A 199 21.19 13.52 -8.39
C VAL A 199 20.86 14.28 -9.66
N THR A 200 19.64 14.06 -10.15
CA THR A 200 19.04 14.80 -11.25
C THR A 200 18.02 15.77 -10.67
N LEU A 201 18.07 17.00 -11.16
CA LEU A 201 17.29 18.13 -10.67
C LEU A 201 16.35 18.63 -11.76
N GLY A 202 15.16 19.06 -11.34
CA GLY A 202 14.12 19.46 -12.25
C GLY A 202 12.81 19.82 -11.56
N GLY A 203 11.75 19.84 -12.36
CA GLY A 203 10.38 19.85 -11.89
C GLY A 203 9.80 18.45 -12.07
N ARG A 204 8.99 18.03 -11.11
CA ARG A 204 8.21 16.80 -11.18
C ARG A 204 6.76 17.07 -10.79
N LEU A 205 5.86 16.68 -11.68
CA LEU A 205 4.45 16.53 -11.40
C LEU A 205 4.15 15.05 -11.17
N GLN A 206 3.93 14.68 -9.91
CA GLN A 206 3.70 13.30 -9.47
C GLN A 206 2.20 13.02 -9.39
N PHE A 207 1.76 11.97 -10.06
CA PHE A 207 0.40 11.42 -10.00
C PHE A 207 0.47 10.07 -9.31
N ASN A 208 -0.10 9.95 -8.12
CA ASN A 208 -0.32 8.67 -7.48
C ASN A 208 -1.76 8.24 -7.73
N TYR A 209 -1.98 7.02 -8.20
CA TYR A 209 -3.26 6.47 -8.62
C TYR A 209 -3.52 5.15 -7.90
N ARG A 210 -4.70 5.01 -7.30
CA ARG A 210 -5.15 3.77 -6.67
C ARG A 210 -6.53 3.42 -7.18
N SER A 211 -6.77 2.14 -7.46
CA SER A 211 -8.07 1.66 -7.94
C SER A 211 -8.45 0.31 -7.34
N VAL A 212 -9.75 0.06 -7.27
CA VAL A 212 -10.31 -1.29 -7.24
C VAL A 212 -10.42 -1.81 -8.67
N ILE A 213 -10.27 -3.12 -8.85
CA ILE A 213 -10.49 -3.79 -10.14
C ILE A 213 -11.36 -5.01 -9.83
N ASP A 214 -12.62 -4.95 -10.23
CA ASP A 214 -13.61 -6.00 -9.93
C ASP A 214 -13.42 -7.22 -10.84
N GLU A 215 -13.10 -6.99 -12.12
CA GLU A 215 -12.83 -8.03 -13.11
C GLU A 215 -11.34 -8.39 -13.17
N ARG A 216 -10.90 -9.27 -12.27
CA ARG A 216 -9.48 -9.64 -12.09
C ARG A 216 -9.05 -10.83 -12.92
N THR A 217 -8.76 -10.67 -14.21
CA THR A 217 -8.36 -11.82 -15.05
C THR A 217 -6.97 -12.38 -14.74
N SER A 218 -6.00 -11.52 -14.37
CA SER A 218 -4.64 -11.92 -13.95
C SER A 218 -3.91 -10.75 -13.28
N LYS A 219 -2.81 -11.01 -12.56
CA LYS A 219 -1.94 -9.92 -12.04
C LYS A 219 -1.42 -9.01 -13.16
N SER A 220 -1.12 -9.56 -14.33
CA SER A 220 -0.68 -8.79 -15.50
C SER A 220 -1.77 -7.83 -15.99
N ASP A 221 -3.01 -8.31 -16.07
CA ASP A 221 -4.14 -7.49 -16.51
C ASP A 221 -4.51 -6.44 -15.46
N MET A 222 -4.43 -6.77 -14.17
CA MET A 222 -4.62 -5.81 -13.09
C MET A 222 -3.58 -4.68 -13.17
N LYS A 223 -2.31 -5.04 -13.36
CA LYS A 223 -1.22 -4.07 -13.57
C LYS A 223 -1.50 -3.18 -14.79
N LYS A 224 -1.86 -3.79 -15.93
CA LYS A 224 -2.20 -3.05 -17.16
C LYS A 224 -3.39 -2.12 -16.96
N THR A 225 -4.40 -2.58 -16.24
CA THR A 225 -5.62 -1.82 -15.94
C THR A 225 -5.30 -0.58 -15.10
N VAL A 226 -4.62 -0.75 -13.96
CA VAL A 226 -4.28 0.39 -13.08
C VAL A 226 -3.32 1.37 -13.75
N GLU A 227 -2.36 0.87 -14.55
CA GLU A 227 -1.47 1.73 -15.33
C GLU A 227 -2.23 2.52 -16.41
N SER A 228 -3.20 1.90 -17.08
CA SER A 228 -4.04 2.60 -18.05
C SER A 228 -4.91 3.66 -17.40
N GLY A 229 -5.43 3.38 -16.20
CA GLY A 229 -6.17 4.34 -15.39
C GLY A 229 -5.32 5.58 -15.06
N LEU A 230 -4.09 5.36 -14.57
CA LEU A 230 -3.11 6.43 -14.33
C LEU A 230 -2.80 7.23 -15.60
N LYS A 231 -2.44 6.56 -16.71
CA LYS A 231 -2.09 7.23 -17.96
C LYS A 231 -3.24 8.09 -18.46
N PHE A 232 -4.46 7.54 -18.45
CA PHE A 232 -5.65 8.29 -18.83
C PHE A 232 -5.90 9.49 -17.90
N ALA A 233 -5.68 9.33 -16.59
CA ALA A 233 -5.78 10.42 -15.62
C ALA A 233 -4.75 11.54 -15.92
N MET A 234 -3.49 11.19 -16.20
CA MET A 234 -2.44 12.13 -16.58
C MET A 234 -2.75 12.85 -17.91
N GLY A 235 -3.23 12.09 -18.91
CA GLY A 235 -3.60 12.65 -20.21
C GLY A 235 -4.77 13.63 -20.11
N LYS A 236 -5.80 13.31 -19.32
CA LYS A 236 -6.91 14.23 -19.03
C LYS A 236 -6.48 15.47 -18.27
N TYR A 237 -5.50 15.34 -17.40
CA TYR A 237 -4.91 16.46 -16.68
C TYR A 237 -4.04 17.36 -17.57
N GLY A 238 -3.62 16.90 -18.76
CA GLY A 238 -2.69 17.63 -19.64
C GLY A 238 -1.21 17.36 -19.35
N ALA A 239 -0.89 16.32 -18.56
CA ALA A 239 0.47 15.92 -18.20
C ALA A 239 1.05 14.79 -19.09
N ASP A 240 0.55 14.66 -20.31
CA ASP A 240 1.01 13.69 -21.31
C ASP A 240 2.06 14.33 -22.23
N ILE A 241 3.30 14.45 -21.72
CA ILE A 241 4.42 15.13 -22.40
C ILE A 241 4.67 14.56 -23.81
N LYS A 242 4.50 13.25 -24.00
CA LYS A 242 4.78 12.55 -25.27
C LYS A 242 3.53 12.33 -26.14
N GLN A 243 2.35 12.70 -25.67
CA GLN A 243 1.05 12.47 -26.34
C GLN A 243 0.75 10.98 -26.59
N GLU A 244 1.16 10.10 -25.66
CA GLU A 244 1.05 8.65 -25.78
C GLU A 244 -0.05 8.06 -24.87
N PHE A 245 -0.67 8.86 -24.01
CA PHE A 245 -1.55 8.37 -22.93
C PHE A 245 -3.04 8.35 -23.30
N MET A 246 -3.42 8.84 -24.48
CA MET A 246 -4.81 8.96 -24.93
C MET A 246 -5.19 8.00 -26.06
N THR A 247 -4.55 6.83 -26.13
CA THR A 247 -4.86 5.79 -27.13
C THR A 247 -6.15 5.04 -26.81
N ASN A 248 -6.81 4.47 -27.84
CA ASN A 248 -8.03 3.66 -27.66
C ASN A 248 -7.82 2.47 -26.71
N GLU A 249 -6.63 1.85 -26.73
CA GLU A 249 -6.29 0.75 -25.83
C GLU A 249 -6.26 1.23 -24.37
N ILE A 250 -5.56 2.33 -24.07
CA ILE A 250 -5.49 2.90 -22.72
C ILE A 250 -6.89 3.29 -22.24
N ILE A 251 -7.69 3.93 -23.08
CA ILE A 251 -9.07 4.29 -22.75
C ILE A 251 -9.89 3.05 -22.41
N THR A 252 -9.78 1.98 -23.20
CA THR A 252 -10.52 0.73 -22.97
C THR A 252 -10.14 0.07 -21.65
N TRP A 253 -8.84 -0.03 -21.37
CA TRP A 253 -8.37 -0.61 -20.11
C TRP A 253 -8.65 0.28 -18.90
N SER A 254 -8.60 1.62 -19.06
CA SER A 254 -8.89 2.56 -17.97
C SER A 254 -10.31 2.38 -17.42
N LYS A 255 -11.28 2.06 -18.27
CA LYS A 255 -12.70 1.84 -17.90
C LYS A 255 -12.93 0.63 -16.99
N LYS A 256 -11.94 -0.26 -16.86
CA LYS A 256 -12.01 -1.41 -15.95
C LYS A 256 -11.61 -1.07 -14.51
N ASN A 257 -11.09 0.12 -14.27
CA ASN A 257 -10.81 0.64 -12.92
C ASN A 257 -12.14 1.07 -12.28
N THR A 258 -12.47 0.49 -11.13
CA THR A 258 -13.62 0.86 -10.31
C THR A 258 -13.14 1.54 -9.03
N SER A 259 -13.92 2.51 -8.51
CA SER A 259 -13.62 3.23 -7.27
C SER A 259 -12.14 3.67 -7.16
N TRP A 260 -11.72 4.57 -8.06
CA TRP A 260 -10.35 5.03 -8.16
C TRP A 260 -10.15 6.43 -7.57
N LYS A 261 -8.93 6.73 -7.11
CA LYS A 261 -8.52 8.07 -6.66
C LYS A 261 -7.12 8.41 -7.15
N THR A 262 -6.95 9.65 -7.57
CA THR A 262 -5.69 10.23 -8.05
C THR A 262 -5.28 11.37 -7.12
N TRP A 263 -4.04 11.36 -6.66
CA TRP A 263 -3.42 12.47 -5.95
C TRP A 263 -2.30 13.04 -6.79
N VAL A 264 -2.29 14.36 -6.95
CA VAL A 264 -1.31 15.10 -7.73
C VAL A 264 -0.48 15.97 -6.81
N LYS A 265 0.84 15.90 -6.95
CA LYS A 265 1.80 16.67 -6.15
C LYS A 265 2.84 17.33 -7.05
N TYR A 266 3.05 18.62 -6.83
CA TYR A 266 4.04 19.41 -7.52
C TYR A 266 5.33 19.47 -6.71
N SER A 267 6.46 19.14 -7.33
CA SER A 267 7.80 19.25 -6.75
C SER A 267 8.72 20.03 -7.70
N GLY A 268 9.30 21.12 -7.23
CA GLY A 268 10.10 22.03 -8.06
C GLY A 268 9.26 22.93 -8.98
N GLY A 269 9.84 24.05 -9.41
CA GLY A 269 9.10 25.13 -10.09
C GLY A 269 8.33 26.04 -9.12
N GLU A 270 7.60 27.01 -9.66
CA GLU A 270 6.88 28.03 -8.86
C GLU A 270 5.64 27.45 -8.14
N SER A 271 5.06 26.36 -8.65
CA SER A 271 3.91 25.68 -8.05
C SER A 271 4.27 24.59 -7.05
N SER A 272 5.55 24.46 -6.69
CA SER A 272 6.04 23.44 -5.74
C SER A 272 5.28 23.48 -4.41
N GLY A 273 4.89 22.30 -3.91
CA GLY A 273 4.08 22.16 -2.70
C GLY A 273 2.56 22.17 -2.95
N THR A 274 2.11 22.55 -4.15
CA THR A 274 0.70 22.42 -4.54
C THR A 274 0.28 20.95 -4.57
N ARG A 275 -0.93 20.67 -4.08
CA ARG A 275 -1.56 19.35 -4.10
C ARG A 275 -2.99 19.46 -4.61
N THR A 276 -3.41 18.50 -5.41
CA THR A 276 -4.82 18.33 -5.80
C THR A 276 -5.17 16.85 -5.85
N ASN A 277 -6.45 16.51 -5.79
CA ASN A 277 -6.92 15.14 -5.92
C ASN A 277 -8.31 15.08 -6.55
N TYR A 278 -8.63 13.93 -7.14
CA TYR A 278 -9.90 13.63 -7.79
C TYR A 278 -10.08 12.13 -7.88
N ASP A 279 -11.32 11.69 -8.10
CA ASP A 279 -11.72 10.30 -7.95
C ASP A 279 -12.82 9.91 -8.95
N SER A 280 -13.25 8.65 -8.88
CA SER A 280 -14.30 8.13 -9.75
C SER A 280 -15.67 8.78 -9.55
N GLU A 281 -15.96 9.41 -8.41
CA GLU A 281 -17.24 10.07 -8.15
C GLU A 281 -17.28 11.47 -8.78
N SER A 282 -16.21 12.22 -8.57
CA SER A 282 -15.99 13.55 -9.16
C SER A 282 -15.64 13.49 -10.66
N GLY A 283 -15.14 12.35 -11.13
CA GLY A 283 -14.67 12.15 -12.49
C GLY A 283 -13.25 12.69 -12.73
N TYR A 284 -12.76 12.50 -13.95
CA TYR A 284 -11.44 13.01 -14.32
C TYR A 284 -11.46 14.54 -14.40
N LEU A 285 -10.49 15.17 -13.75
CA LEU A 285 -10.29 16.61 -13.90
C LEU A 285 -9.82 16.93 -15.32
N VAL A 286 -10.62 17.72 -16.02
CA VAL A 286 -10.18 18.48 -17.20
C VAL A 286 -9.77 19.84 -16.67
N THR A 287 -8.49 19.99 -16.34
CA THR A 287 -7.98 21.22 -15.74
C THR A 287 -7.54 22.22 -16.82
N SER A 288 -7.35 23.48 -16.44
CA SER A 288 -6.58 24.46 -17.20
C SER A 288 -5.06 24.34 -16.93
N PHE A 289 -4.58 23.16 -16.52
CA PHE A 289 -3.16 22.97 -16.24
C PHE A 289 -2.36 23.24 -17.52
N ASP A 290 -1.59 24.32 -17.47
CA ASP A 290 -0.71 24.73 -18.55
C ASP A 290 0.67 24.11 -18.30
N ILE A 291 0.93 23.02 -19.01
CA ILE A 291 2.21 22.31 -18.93
C ILE A 291 3.38 23.19 -19.38
N ASP A 292 3.17 24.09 -20.34
CA ASP A 292 4.22 25.00 -20.83
C ASP A 292 4.56 26.06 -19.78
N ALA A 293 3.53 26.60 -19.11
CA ALA A 293 3.74 27.53 -18.00
C ALA A 293 4.46 26.86 -16.83
N TRP A 294 4.06 25.63 -16.48
CA TRP A 294 4.75 24.86 -15.44
C TRP A 294 6.20 24.56 -15.82
N GLU A 295 6.47 24.07 -17.03
CA GLU A 295 7.83 23.78 -17.48
C GLU A 295 8.72 25.04 -17.48
N LYS A 296 8.21 26.20 -17.89
CA LYS A 296 8.93 27.47 -17.86
C LYS A 296 9.23 27.96 -16.45
N SER A 297 8.39 27.58 -15.47
CA SER A 297 8.61 27.93 -14.07
C SER A 297 9.77 27.16 -13.43
N VAL A 298 10.19 26.02 -14.01
CA VAL A 298 11.25 25.17 -13.48
C VAL A 298 12.62 25.71 -13.89
N ASN A 299 13.41 26.15 -12.92
CA ASN A 299 14.76 26.66 -13.12
C ASN A 299 15.71 26.11 -12.05
N LYS A 300 17.00 26.47 -12.14
CA LYS A 300 18.04 25.94 -11.23
C LYS A 300 17.84 26.41 -9.78
N GLU A 301 17.15 27.53 -9.57
CA GLU A 301 16.89 28.13 -8.26
C GLU A 301 15.72 27.45 -7.52
N ASN A 302 14.77 26.86 -8.25
CA ASN A 302 13.59 26.22 -7.69
C ASN A 302 13.43 24.74 -8.09
N ALA A 303 14.46 24.10 -8.64
CA ALA A 303 14.44 22.69 -9.01
C ALA A 303 14.47 21.77 -7.78
N GLY A 304 13.64 20.72 -7.82
CA GLY A 304 13.64 19.60 -6.88
C GLY A 304 14.46 18.41 -7.35
N ILE A 305 14.70 17.43 -6.48
CA ILE A 305 15.25 16.12 -6.89
C ILE A 305 14.20 15.37 -7.72
N VAL A 306 14.54 15.04 -8.97
CA VAL A 306 13.69 14.29 -9.90
C VAL A 306 14.29 12.95 -10.31
N GLY A 307 15.51 12.64 -9.88
CA GLY A 307 16.13 11.34 -10.05
C GLY A 307 17.35 11.17 -9.16
N ILE A 308 17.63 9.92 -8.76
CA ILE A 308 18.81 9.53 -7.99
C ILE A 308 19.48 8.39 -8.74
N ASN A 309 20.79 8.46 -8.94
CA ASN A 309 21.55 7.32 -9.44
C ASN A 309 22.02 6.45 -8.26
N TRP A 310 21.27 5.39 -7.99
CA TRP A 310 21.47 4.54 -6.82
C TRP A 310 22.81 3.80 -6.81
N GLU A 311 23.40 3.52 -7.96
CA GLU A 311 24.74 2.91 -8.09
C GLU A 311 25.87 3.82 -7.55
N LYS A 312 25.58 5.11 -7.37
CA LYS A 312 26.52 6.09 -6.82
C LYS A 312 26.17 6.51 -5.39
N THR A 313 25.12 5.95 -4.80
CA THR A 313 24.81 6.17 -3.38
C THR A 313 25.66 5.24 -2.52
N TYR A 314 25.89 5.64 -1.27
CA TYR A 314 26.46 4.73 -0.27
C TYR A 314 25.49 4.59 0.89
N PRO A 315 25.32 3.39 1.46
CA PRO A 315 24.71 3.26 2.78
C PRO A 315 25.47 4.11 3.81
N ILE A 316 24.77 4.73 4.75
CA ILE A 316 25.39 5.66 5.70
C ILE A 316 26.50 5.01 6.56
N TYR A 317 26.42 3.69 6.81
CA TYR A 317 27.45 2.97 7.56
C TYR A 317 28.78 2.90 6.81
N GLU A 318 28.80 3.00 5.47
CA GLU A 318 30.04 3.05 4.71
C GLU A 318 30.86 4.32 4.98
N LEU A 319 30.25 5.36 5.54
CA LEU A 319 30.95 6.58 5.98
C LEU A 319 31.60 6.43 7.36
N ILE A 320 31.52 5.26 8.02
CA ILE A 320 32.04 5.07 9.38
C ILE A 320 33.37 4.32 9.33
N ALA A 321 34.45 4.96 9.76
CA ALA A 321 35.79 4.35 9.76
C ALA A 321 35.91 3.19 10.76
N ASP A 322 35.44 3.36 11.99
CA ASP A 322 35.47 2.35 13.05
C ASP A 322 34.64 1.10 12.67
N ALA A 323 35.28 -0.07 12.65
CA ALA A 323 34.66 -1.30 12.15
C ALA A 323 33.50 -1.78 13.04
N THR A 324 33.63 -1.65 14.36
CA THR A 324 32.59 -2.07 15.32
C THR A 324 31.39 -1.17 15.21
N LYS A 325 31.59 0.16 15.22
CA LYS A 325 30.52 1.14 15.07
C LYS A 325 29.83 1.03 13.71
N ARG A 326 30.60 0.77 12.65
CA ARG A 326 30.05 0.51 11.30
C ARG A 326 29.08 -0.65 11.32
N GLU A 327 29.45 -1.76 11.94
CA GLU A 327 28.60 -2.94 12.03
C GLU A 327 27.33 -2.69 12.87
N GLU A 328 27.45 -1.97 13.99
CA GLU A 328 26.30 -1.58 14.81
C GLU A 328 25.27 -0.75 14.01
N ILE A 329 25.75 0.23 13.23
CA ILE A 329 24.88 1.06 12.38
C ILE A 329 24.33 0.25 11.21
N ARG A 330 25.10 -0.67 10.61
CA ARG A 330 24.59 -1.57 9.56
C ARG A 330 23.41 -2.41 10.07
N LEU A 331 23.54 -2.99 11.27
CA LEU A 331 22.45 -3.74 11.89
C LEU A 331 21.23 -2.86 12.22
N ALA A 332 21.46 -1.63 12.66
CA ALA A 332 20.38 -0.67 12.90
C ALA A 332 19.66 -0.26 11.61
N VAL A 333 20.39 -0.06 10.50
CA VAL A 333 19.81 0.18 9.17
C VAL A 333 18.93 -0.99 8.75
N ASN A 334 19.40 -2.24 8.92
CA ASN A 334 18.59 -3.42 8.61
C ASN A 334 17.30 -3.47 9.44
N ARG A 335 17.39 -3.27 10.76
CA ARG A 335 16.22 -3.26 11.65
C ARG A 335 15.25 -2.13 11.29
N TYR A 336 15.77 -0.95 10.98
CA TYR A 336 14.97 0.19 10.57
C TYR A 336 14.20 -0.14 9.28
N ILE A 337 14.87 -0.58 8.21
CA ILE A 337 14.18 -0.90 6.95
C ILE A 337 13.16 -2.03 7.13
N GLU A 338 13.48 -3.06 7.93
CA GLU A 338 12.54 -4.13 8.25
C GLU A 338 11.30 -3.60 8.99
N SER A 339 11.49 -2.71 9.97
CA SER A 339 10.39 -2.09 10.73
C SER A 339 9.49 -1.22 9.86
N GLN A 340 9.99 -0.74 8.71
CA GLN A 340 9.23 0.07 7.78
C GLN A 340 8.46 -0.77 6.76
N LYS A 341 8.60 -2.10 6.70
CA LYS A 341 7.85 -2.92 5.73
C LYS A 341 6.35 -2.86 5.98
N ILE A 342 5.57 -2.69 4.92
CA ILE A 342 4.12 -2.86 4.98
C ILE A 342 3.76 -4.33 5.19
N GLU A 343 2.88 -4.56 6.15
CA GLU A 343 2.20 -5.85 6.32
C GLU A 343 0.94 -5.87 5.46
N ILE A 344 0.96 -6.60 4.35
CA ILE A 344 -0.17 -6.62 3.40
C ILE A 344 -1.35 -7.40 3.99
N LEU A 345 -2.52 -6.75 4.06
CA LEU A 345 -3.77 -7.45 4.32
C LEU A 345 -4.23 -8.19 3.06
N GLU A 346 -4.09 -9.51 3.05
CA GLU A 346 -4.56 -10.36 1.95
C GLU A 346 -6.08 -10.56 2.01
N LEU A 347 -6.76 -10.00 1.02
CA LEU A 347 -8.18 -10.05 0.79
C LEU A 347 -8.49 -10.83 -0.49
N GLU A 348 -9.49 -11.70 -0.42
CA GLU A 348 -10.04 -12.44 -1.55
C GLU A 348 -11.47 -11.96 -1.84
N PRO A 349 -11.82 -11.69 -3.11
CA PRO A 349 -13.18 -11.31 -3.47
C PRO A 349 -14.15 -12.47 -3.20
N LEU A 350 -15.27 -12.17 -2.57
CA LEU A 350 -16.33 -13.13 -2.22
C LEU A 350 -17.51 -12.96 -3.17
N TYR A 351 -17.89 -14.04 -3.85
CA TYR A 351 -18.98 -14.08 -4.81
C TYR A 351 -20.07 -15.04 -4.32
N ASN A 352 -21.33 -14.72 -4.59
CA ASN A 352 -22.44 -15.67 -4.48
C ASN A 352 -22.72 -16.26 -5.86
N ILE A 353 -22.62 -17.58 -5.98
CA ILE A 353 -22.86 -18.32 -7.22
C ILE A 353 -24.23 -19.00 -7.12
N TYR A 354 -25.07 -18.79 -8.14
CA TYR A 354 -26.34 -19.48 -8.30
C TYR A 354 -26.23 -20.59 -9.32
N ASN A 355 -26.78 -21.76 -9.03
CA ASN A 355 -26.87 -22.90 -9.94
C ASN A 355 -28.32 -23.14 -10.37
N ARG A 356 -28.65 -22.77 -11.62
CA ARG A 356 -30.00 -22.88 -12.20
C ARG A 356 -30.51 -24.31 -12.31
N LYS A 357 -29.62 -25.30 -12.36
CA LYS A 357 -30.00 -26.73 -12.45
C LYS A 357 -30.51 -27.26 -11.11
N THR A 358 -29.93 -26.80 -10.01
CA THR A 358 -30.27 -27.27 -8.66
C THR A 358 -31.12 -26.27 -7.89
N GLY A 359 -31.17 -25.01 -8.32
CA GLY A 359 -31.79 -23.91 -7.57
C GLY A 359 -31.01 -23.53 -6.31
N ASN A 360 -29.72 -23.89 -6.22
CA ASN A 360 -28.88 -23.71 -5.04
C ASN A 360 -27.94 -22.49 -5.16
N ASN A 361 -27.65 -21.85 -4.04
CA ASN A 361 -26.65 -20.80 -3.92
C ASN A 361 -25.48 -21.23 -3.04
N PHE A 362 -24.26 -20.81 -3.40
CA PHE A 362 -23.08 -21.03 -2.57
C PHE A 362 -22.05 -19.93 -2.77
N ASN A 363 -21.29 -19.64 -1.73
CA ASN A 363 -20.28 -18.60 -1.78
C ASN A 363 -18.94 -19.15 -2.30
N VAL A 364 -18.23 -18.35 -3.08
CA VAL A 364 -16.90 -18.67 -3.60
C VAL A 364 -15.99 -17.49 -3.35
N ALA A 365 -14.85 -17.72 -2.70
CA ALA A 365 -13.81 -16.72 -2.54
C ALA A 365 -12.69 -16.93 -3.58
N GLY A 366 -12.25 -15.83 -4.17
CA GLY A 366 -11.19 -15.82 -5.18
C GLY A 366 -11.75 -15.83 -6.60
N TYR A 367 -11.15 -15.00 -7.45
CA TYR A 367 -11.58 -14.84 -8.84
C TYR A 367 -11.34 -16.10 -9.68
N ASP A 368 -10.18 -16.76 -9.52
CA ASP A 368 -9.84 -17.97 -10.26
C ASP A 368 -10.81 -19.11 -9.93
N LEU A 369 -11.16 -19.25 -8.65
CA LEU A 369 -12.11 -20.25 -8.21
C LEU A 369 -13.51 -19.93 -8.75
N LYS A 370 -13.95 -18.67 -8.70
CA LYS A 370 -15.21 -18.23 -9.32
C LYS A 370 -15.26 -18.63 -10.81
N ASN A 371 -14.22 -18.33 -11.57
CA ASN A 371 -14.16 -18.69 -13.00
C ASN A 371 -14.11 -20.21 -13.23
N TYR A 372 -13.42 -20.97 -12.38
CA TYR A 372 -13.45 -22.43 -12.43
C TYR A 372 -14.88 -22.95 -12.30
N TRP A 373 -15.64 -22.46 -11.31
CA TRP A 373 -17.03 -22.88 -11.08
C TRP A 373 -17.97 -22.52 -12.23
N LEU A 374 -17.74 -21.40 -12.91
CA LEU A 374 -18.58 -20.90 -14.00
C LEU A 374 -18.25 -21.50 -15.37
N TYR A 375 -16.97 -21.78 -15.65
CA TYR A 375 -16.54 -22.07 -17.03
C TYR A 375 -15.81 -23.40 -17.21
N VAL A 376 -15.30 -24.01 -16.12
CA VAL A 376 -14.47 -25.22 -16.20
C VAL A 376 -15.21 -26.44 -15.66
N GLU A 377 -15.87 -26.31 -14.52
CA GLU A 377 -16.60 -27.40 -13.89
C GLU A 377 -17.72 -27.92 -14.80
N LYS A 378 -18.02 -29.23 -14.73
CA LYS A 378 -18.93 -29.94 -15.66
C LYS A 378 -20.34 -29.34 -15.75
N ASP A 379 -20.77 -28.64 -14.71
CA ASP A 379 -22.08 -27.97 -14.61
C ASP A 379 -21.97 -26.42 -14.75
N GLY A 380 -20.85 -25.88 -15.23
CA GLY A 380 -20.62 -24.44 -15.36
C GLY A 380 -21.66 -23.69 -16.20
N THR A 381 -22.19 -24.33 -17.26
CA THR A 381 -23.24 -23.73 -18.13
C THR A 381 -24.56 -23.44 -17.39
N TYR A 382 -24.79 -24.08 -16.24
CA TYR A 382 -25.96 -23.85 -15.40
C TYR A 382 -25.72 -22.82 -14.30
N ARG A 383 -24.49 -22.32 -14.15
CA ARG A 383 -24.12 -21.42 -13.06
C ARG A 383 -23.93 -19.99 -13.52
N GLU A 384 -24.20 -19.07 -12.62
CA GLU A 384 -24.00 -17.65 -12.82
C GLU A 384 -23.54 -16.99 -11.52
N CYS A 385 -22.74 -15.93 -11.65
CA CYS A 385 -22.39 -15.08 -10.51
C CYS A 385 -23.59 -14.18 -10.23
N GLU A 386 -24.32 -14.46 -9.15
CA GLU A 386 -25.52 -13.70 -8.80
C GLU A 386 -25.15 -12.37 -8.16
N SER A 387 -24.13 -12.34 -7.30
CA SER A 387 -23.67 -11.11 -6.68
C SER A 387 -22.20 -11.14 -6.27
N PHE A 388 -21.60 -9.95 -6.23
CA PHE A 388 -20.28 -9.70 -5.63
C PHE A 388 -20.49 -9.14 -4.22
N LEU A 389 -20.19 -9.95 -3.21
CA LEU A 389 -20.53 -9.65 -1.81
C LEU A 389 -19.51 -8.73 -1.14
N GLY A 390 -18.29 -8.65 -1.65
CA GLY A 390 -17.19 -7.90 -1.05
C GLY A 390 -15.94 -8.75 -0.93
N TYR A 391 -15.19 -8.60 0.16
CA TYR A 391 -13.91 -9.29 0.34
C TYR A 391 -13.80 -9.95 1.71
N VAL A 392 -13.38 -11.21 1.72
CA VAL A 392 -13.02 -11.94 2.93
C VAL A 392 -11.52 -11.92 3.14
N LEU A 393 -11.09 -12.13 4.39
CA LEU A 393 -9.69 -12.29 4.71
C LEU A 393 -9.21 -13.66 4.24
N LYS A 394 -8.08 -13.70 3.54
CA LYS A 394 -7.47 -14.95 3.09
C LYS A 394 -6.88 -15.75 4.25
N ASN A 395 -6.26 -15.04 5.19
CA ASN A 395 -5.59 -15.63 6.36
C ASN A 395 -6.30 -15.22 7.65
N LYS A 396 -6.14 -16.05 8.69
CA LYS A 396 -6.64 -15.75 10.04
C LYS A 396 -6.00 -14.45 10.55
N GLN A 397 -6.82 -13.61 11.16
CA GLN A 397 -6.42 -12.37 11.83
C GLN A 397 -6.97 -12.39 13.26
N LEU A 398 -6.53 -11.43 14.08
CA LEU A 398 -7.11 -11.24 15.40
C LEU A 398 -8.62 -10.96 15.27
N GLN A 399 -9.45 -11.59 16.12
CA GLN A 399 -10.92 -11.45 16.12
C GLN A 399 -11.65 -11.98 14.88
N THR A 400 -10.97 -12.77 14.04
CA THR A 400 -11.62 -13.44 12.91
C THR A 400 -11.81 -14.92 13.14
N GLU A 401 -12.87 -15.44 12.54
CA GLU A 401 -13.21 -16.85 12.51
C GLU A 401 -13.34 -17.30 11.04
N PRO A 402 -13.07 -18.58 10.75
CA PRO A 402 -13.21 -19.12 9.40
C PRO A 402 -14.67 -19.10 8.94
N LEU A 403 -14.89 -18.78 7.66
CA LEU A 403 -16.18 -18.92 6.99
C LEU A 403 -16.22 -20.26 6.23
N TYR A 404 -17.33 -20.98 6.37
CA TYR A 404 -17.55 -22.28 5.77
C TYR A 404 -18.80 -22.29 4.90
N ASN A 405 -18.78 -23.04 3.80
CA ASN A 405 -19.99 -23.51 3.15
C ASN A 405 -20.38 -24.87 3.72
N ILE A 406 -21.61 -24.98 4.21
CA ILE A 406 -22.21 -26.21 4.70
C ILE A 406 -23.28 -26.64 3.70
N ASN A 407 -23.14 -27.83 3.14
CA ASN A 407 -24.07 -28.42 2.20
C ASN A 407 -24.99 -29.42 2.91
N ASN A 408 -26.26 -29.46 2.54
CA ASN A 408 -27.20 -30.49 2.94
C ASN A 408 -27.53 -31.38 1.73
N LYS A 409 -27.03 -32.62 1.73
CA LYS A 409 -27.18 -33.58 0.62
C LYS A 409 -28.63 -33.96 0.33
N LYS A 410 -29.51 -33.86 1.32
CA LYS A 410 -30.93 -34.23 1.18
C LYS A 410 -31.72 -33.14 0.48
N SER A 411 -31.50 -31.88 0.84
CA SER A 411 -32.17 -30.74 0.19
C SER A 411 -31.42 -30.20 -1.02
N GLY A 412 -30.11 -30.44 -1.11
CA GLY A 412 -29.22 -29.82 -2.10
C GLY A 412 -28.92 -28.33 -1.82
N ASN A 413 -29.28 -27.82 -0.63
CA ASN A 413 -29.08 -26.43 -0.22
C ASN A 413 -27.71 -26.25 0.45
N THR A 414 -26.99 -25.18 0.09
CA THR A 414 -25.74 -24.75 0.71
C THR A 414 -25.96 -23.43 1.45
N PHE A 415 -25.38 -23.30 2.64
CA PHE A 415 -25.43 -22.06 3.42
C PHE A 415 -24.09 -21.78 4.09
N THR A 416 -23.86 -20.52 4.47
CA THR A 416 -22.58 -20.09 5.05
C THR A 416 -22.62 -20.08 6.57
N ALA A 417 -21.62 -20.67 7.24
CA ALA A 417 -21.48 -20.65 8.69
C ALA A 417 -20.15 -20.01 9.11
N ILE A 418 -20.11 -19.36 10.28
CA ILE A 418 -18.89 -18.74 10.82
C ILE A 418 -18.37 -19.46 12.07
N GLY A 419 -17.07 -19.74 12.04
CA GLY A 419 -16.35 -20.36 13.13
C GLY A 419 -16.66 -21.85 13.31
N ASP A 420 -15.77 -22.51 14.04
CA ASP A 420 -15.88 -23.94 14.30
C ASP A 420 -17.11 -24.28 15.15
N THR A 421 -17.52 -23.37 16.03
CA THR A 421 -18.69 -23.57 16.89
C THR A 421 -19.97 -23.71 16.08
N GLU A 422 -20.26 -22.76 15.20
CA GLU A 422 -21.47 -22.82 14.37
C GLU A 422 -21.41 -24.00 13.39
N LYS A 423 -20.25 -24.19 12.74
CA LYS A 423 -20.02 -25.36 11.87
C LYS A 423 -20.36 -26.67 12.59
N ASN A 424 -19.84 -26.88 13.80
CA ASN A 424 -20.04 -28.13 14.53
C ASN A 424 -21.50 -28.31 15.01
N ILE A 425 -22.21 -27.22 15.33
CA ILE A 425 -23.65 -27.29 15.60
C ILE A 425 -24.38 -27.84 14.37
N TRP A 426 -24.09 -27.32 13.18
CA TRP A 426 -24.71 -27.80 11.95
C TRP A 426 -24.34 -29.24 11.60
N LEU A 427 -23.08 -29.65 11.80
CA LEU A 427 -22.61 -30.98 11.42
C LEU A 427 -22.95 -32.10 12.41
N HIS A 428 -23.28 -31.76 13.67
CA HIS A 428 -23.43 -32.78 14.71
C HIS A 428 -24.67 -32.61 15.62
N GLN A 429 -25.33 -31.46 15.60
CA GLN A 429 -26.44 -31.16 16.52
C GLN A 429 -27.74 -30.77 15.80
N ALA A 430 -27.68 -30.41 14.52
CA ALA A 430 -28.87 -30.17 13.71
C ALA A 430 -29.72 -31.44 13.58
N ALA A 431 -31.04 -31.27 13.48
CA ALA A 431 -32.00 -32.39 13.39
C ALA A 431 -31.76 -33.31 12.17
N ASP A 432 -31.12 -32.78 11.14
CA ASP A 432 -30.78 -33.43 9.87
C ASP A 432 -29.27 -33.48 9.63
N HIS A 433 -28.47 -33.46 10.71
CA HIS A 433 -27.01 -33.43 10.65
C HIS A 433 -26.40 -34.59 9.86
N GLU A 434 -27.05 -35.77 9.81
CA GLU A 434 -26.58 -36.91 9.03
C GLU A 434 -26.52 -36.65 7.51
N TYR A 435 -27.22 -35.60 7.04
CA TYR A 435 -27.20 -35.17 5.65
C TYR A 435 -26.29 -33.98 5.40
N ARG A 436 -25.64 -33.42 6.43
CA ARG A 436 -24.84 -32.19 6.33
C ARG A 436 -23.35 -32.48 6.25
N GLU A 437 -22.65 -31.70 5.44
CA GLU A 437 -21.20 -31.75 5.35
C GLU A 437 -20.60 -30.35 5.17
N CYS A 438 -19.37 -30.16 5.65
CA CYS A 438 -18.59 -28.97 5.32
C CYS A 438 -18.02 -29.15 3.92
N GLU A 439 -18.52 -28.37 2.97
CA GLU A 439 -18.10 -28.43 1.58
C GLU A 439 -16.75 -27.72 1.37
N SER A 440 -16.58 -26.55 1.99
CA SER A 440 -15.34 -25.77 1.88
C SER A 440 -15.18 -24.74 3.00
N GLN A 441 -13.93 -24.36 3.27
CA GLN A 441 -13.59 -23.12 3.98
C GLN A 441 -13.30 -22.04 2.93
N ILE A 442 -14.07 -20.95 2.95
CA ILE A 442 -14.02 -19.90 1.92
C ILE A 442 -13.21 -18.66 2.34
N GLY A 443 -12.77 -18.57 3.60
CA GLY A 443 -11.93 -17.47 4.07
C GLY A 443 -12.12 -17.23 5.56
N TYR A 444 -11.85 -16.01 6.00
CA TYR A 444 -12.08 -15.55 7.37
C TYR A 444 -12.88 -14.25 7.35
N ALA A 445 -13.75 -14.09 8.36
CA ALA A 445 -14.52 -12.88 8.59
C ALA A 445 -14.44 -12.47 10.05
N TYR A 446 -14.65 -11.19 10.34
CA TYR A 446 -14.72 -10.72 11.71
C TYR A 446 -16.04 -11.16 12.34
N THR A 447 -15.98 -11.53 13.62
CA THR A 447 -17.17 -11.90 14.41
C THR A 447 -17.92 -10.68 14.96
N LYS A 448 -17.30 -9.50 14.88
CA LYS A 448 -17.84 -8.21 15.31
C LYS A 448 -17.49 -7.14 14.28
N GLU A 449 -18.21 -6.03 14.31
CA GLU A 449 -17.95 -4.90 13.43
C GLU A 449 -16.53 -4.34 13.67
N MET A 450 -15.79 -4.20 12.58
CA MET A 450 -14.46 -3.60 12.56
C MET A 450 -14.42 -2.43 11.57
N PRO A 451 -13.46 -1.50 11.68
CA PRO A 451 -13.33 -0.41 10.73
C PRO A 451 -13.27 -0.89 9.27
N ASN A 452 -14.01 -0.21 8.40
CA ASN A 452 -14.13 -0.52 6.97
C ASN A 452 -14.77 -1.88 6.65
N THR A 453 -15.60 -2.44 7.55
CA THR A 453 -16.32 -3.71 7.30
C THR A 453 -17.83 -3.49 7.24
N ILE A 454 -18.52 -4.40 6.56
CA ILE A 454 -19.98 -4.47 6.45
C ILE A 454 -20.45 -5.86 6.89
N PRO A 455 -21.66 -5.97 7.47
CA PRO A 455 -22.20 -7.26 7.90
C PRO A 455 -22.53 -8.15 6.70
N LEU A 456 -22.26 -9.44 6.83
CA LEU A 456 -22.69 -10.51 5.92
C LEU A 456 -23.87 -11.24 6.57
N PHE A 457 -24.97 -11.41 5.83
CA PHE A 457 -26.18 -12.08 6.29
C PHE A 457 -26.53 -13.27 5.43
N ARG A 458 -27.22 -14.25 6.02
CA ARG A 458 -27.96 -15.29 5.31
C ARG A 458 -29.42 -14.91 5.19
N ILE A 459 -29.99 -15.12 4.01
CA ILE A 459 -31.42 -14.98 3.76
C ILE A 459 -31.95 -16.33 3.27
N HIS A 460 -33.03 -16.79 3.89
CA HIS A 460 -33.71 -18.02 3.51
C HIS A 460 -34.93 -17.70 2.63
N ASN A 461 -35.07 -18.40 1.50
CA ASN A 461 -36.26 -18.35 0.66
C ASN A 461 -37.11 -19.59 0.90
N LYS A 462 -38.24 -19.42 1.59
CA LYS A 462 -39.18 -20.49 1.97
C LYS A 462 -39.78 -21.21 0.78
N LYS A 463 -39.94 -20.53 -0.37
CA LYS A 463 -40.58 -21.11 -1.56
C LYS A 463 -39.66 -22.07 -2.28
N SER A 464 -38.38 -21.72 -2.42
CA SER A 464 -37.36 -22.60 -3.03
C SER A 464 -36.66 -23.49 -2.00
N ASN A 465 -36.85 -23.25 -0.70
CA ASN A 465 -36.14 -23.89 0.40
C ASN A 465 -34.61 -23.80 0.22
N ASN A 466 -34.14 -22.59 -0.14
CA ASN A 466 -32.76 -22.28 -0.49
C ASN A 466 -32.26 -21.09 0.35
N THR A 467 -30.97 -21.05 0.64
CA THR A 467 -30.32 -19.97 1.39
C THR A 467 -29.30 -19.27 0.52
N PHE A 468 -29.22 -17.94 0.62
CA PHE A 468 -28.20 -17.16 -0.10
C PHE A 468 -27.64 -16.06 0.80
N SER A 469 -26.45 -15.56 0.44
CA SER A 469 -25.77 -14.52 1.22
C SER A 469 -26.01 -13.12 0.65
N VAL A 470 -26.10 -12.14 1.54
CA VAL A 470 -26.21 -10.71 1.19
C VAL A 470 -25.27 -9.90 2.08
N ALA A 471 -24.65 -8.85 1.55
CA ALA A 471 -23.66 -8.06 2.26
C ALA A 471 -24.14 -6.61 2.44
N GLY A 472 -24.10 -6.11 3.66
CA GLY A 472 -24.57 -4.78 4.02
C GLY A 472 -26.06 -4.73 4.40
N ILE A 473 -26.41 -3.73 5.19
CA ILE A 473 -27.77 -3.54 5.73
C ILE A 473 -28.74 -3.14 4.63
N THR A 474 -28.31 -2.31 3.67
CA THR A 474 -29.13 -1.87 2.54
C THR A 474 -29.60 -3.04 1.69
N ASP A 475 -28.69 -3.95 1.34
CA ASP A 475 -29.02 -5.13 0.52
C ASP A 475 -29.91 -6.10 1.28
N LYS A 476 -29.63 -6.32 2.57
CA LYS A 476 -30.53 -7.10 3.43
C LYS A 476 -31.95 -6.53 3.44
N TYR A 477 -32.09 -5.22 3.61
CA TYR A 477 -33.39 -4.56 3.64
C TYR A 477 -34.13 -4.70 2.30
N TYR A 478 -33.42 -4.51 1.19
CA TYR A 478 -33.98 -4.71 -0.15
C TYR A 478 -34.58 -6.12 -0.29
N TRP A 479 -33.82 -7.15 0.06
CA TRP A 479 -34.27 -8.53 -0.11
C TRP A 479 -35.42 -8.92 0.83
N LEU A 480 -35.48 -8.37 2.05
CA LEU A 480 -36.53 -8.69 3.01
C LEU A 480 -37.82 -7.89 2.83
N TYR A 481 -37.78 -6.74 2.16
CA TYR A 481 -38.92 -5.81 2.14
C TYR A 481 -39.26 -5.20 0.78
N GLN A 482 -38.37 -5.26 -0.22
CA GLN A 482 -38.57 -4.59 -1.51
C GLN A 482 -38.54 -5.54 -2.71
N ALA A 483 -37.86 -6.68 -2.60
CA ALA A 483 -37.87 -7.69 -3.64
C ALA A 483 -39.30 -8.13 -3.98
N SER A 484 -39.56 -8.44 -5.25
CA SER A 484 -40.90 -8.80 -5.73
C SER A 484 -41.50 -10.04 -5.05
N ASP A 485 -40.65 -10.91 -4.53
CA ASP A 485 -41.00 -12.13 -3.80
C ASP A 485 -40.59 -12.08 -2.31
N HIS A 486 -40.40 -10.88 -1.73
CA HIS A 486 -39.92 -10.68 -0.36
C HIS A 486 -40.76 -11.41 0.70
N GLU A 487 -42.06 -11.58 0.47
CA GLU A 487 -42.98 -12.37 1.33
C GLU A 487 -42.52 -13.83 1.55
N ASN A 488 -41.74 -14.37 0.61
CA ASN A 488 -41.15 -15.70 0.68
C ASN A 488 -39.78 -15.72 1.36
N ARG A 489 -39.23 -14.56 1.74
CA ARG A 489 -37.87 -14.41 2.27
C ARG A 489 -37.90 -14.10 3.76
N GLU A 490 -36.91 -14.61 4.48
CA GLU A 490 -36.72 -14.36 5.90
C GLU A 490 -35.24 -14.27 6.27
N ASP A 491 -34.96 -13.56 7.35
CA ASP A 491 -33.61 -13.40 7.89
C ASP A 491 -33.18 -14.71 8.58
N ASP A 492 -32.08 -15.30 8.10
CA ASP A 492 -31.49 -16.54 8.62
C ASP A 492 -30.18 -16.27 9.39
N GLY A 493 -30.02 -15.02 9.81
CA GLY A 493 -28.98 -14.58 10.74
C GLY A 493 -27.80 -13.90 10.08
N GLN A 494 -27.00 -13.25 10.93
CA GLN A 494 -25.76 -12.60 10.53
C GLN A 494 -24.59 -13.56 10.67
N THR A 495 -23.82 -13.71 9.60
CA THR A 495 -22.70 -14.66 9.48
C THR A 495 -21.35 -14.02 9.76
N GLY A 496 -21.27 -12.70 9.90
CA GLY A 496 -20.02 -12.02 10.28
C GLY A 496 -19.90 -10.66 9.63
N TYR A 497 -18.68 -10.14 9.55
CA TYR A 497 -18.35 -8.87 8.91
C TYR A 497 -17.20 -9.06 7.92
N ILE A 498 -17.38 -8.55 6.71
CA ILE A 498 -16.46 -8.64 5.58
C ILE A 498 -16.11 -7.23 5.07
N TYR A 499 -15.07 -7.08 4.26
CA TYR A 499 -14.78 -5.79 3.64
C TYR A 499 -15.71 -5.52 2.45
N PRO A 500 -16.13 -4.27 2.20
CA PRO A 500 -17.10 -3.95 1.16
C PRO A 500 -16.50 -4.06 -0.25
N ALA A 501 -17.36 -4.31 -1.23
CA ALA A 501 -17.03 -4.31 -2.65
C ALA A 501 -16.50 -2.93 -3.11
N GLN A 502 -17.24 -1.85 -2.79
CA GLN A 502 -16.87 -0.46 -3.07
C GLN A 502 -16.39 0.21 -1.78
#